data_AF-A0A6G4N8J5-F1
#
_entry.id   AF-A0A6G4N8J5-F1
#
_cell.length_a   1.000
_cell.length_b   1.000
_cell.length_c   1.000
_cell.angle_alpha   90.00
_cell.angle_beta   90.00
_cell.angle_gamma   90.00
#
_symmetry.space_group_name_H-M   'P 1'
#
loop_
_entity.id
_entity.type
_entity.pdbx_description
1 polymer ?
#
loop_
_entity_poly.entity_id
_entity_poly.type
_entity_poly.pdbx_seq_one_letter_code
_entity_poly.pdbx_strand_id
1 'polypeptide(L)'
;MQQFKWINILKGFAMGTSDLVPGVSGGTIALLLGIYNQFISSISGIFSRRFWPSFTFLIPIIIGMLLAMGSLSNLFNYLLSQHHIPTMFFFGGLIIGIVPYLLKISNYKTSFTT
;
A
#
# COMPACT_ATOMS: atom_id res chain seq x y z
N MET A 1 -9.80 -12.38 15.44
CA MET A 1 -10.69 -11.22 15.73
C MET A 1 -10.11 -10.01 15.02
N GLN A 2 -10.78 -9.49 14.00
CA GLN A 2 -10.33 -8.32 13.25
C GLN A 2 -10.58 -7.08 14.12
N GLN A 3 -9.61 -6.75 14.96
CA GLN A 3 -9.71 -5.65 15.92
C GLN A 3 -9.51 -4.31 15.20
N PHE A 4 -10.36 -3.34 15.50
CA PHE A 4 -10.16 -1.95 15.12
C PHE A 4 -8.87 -1.44 15.78
N LYS A 5 -7.90 -1.04 14.97
CA LYS A 5 -6.65 -0.46 15.46
C LYS A 5 -6.43 0.88 14.79
N TRP A 6 -6.27 1.94 15.57
CA TRP A 6 -5.98 3.29 15.08
C TRP A 6 -4.72 3.34 14.20
N ILE A 7 -3.75 2.46 14.45
CA ILE A 7 -2.56 2.31 13.60
C ILE A 7 -2.91 1.95 12.14
N ASN A 8 -4.08 1.36 11.88
CA ASN A 8 -4.51 1.02 10.53
C ASN A 8 -4.81 2.26 9.69
N ILE A 9 -5.07 3.42 10.32
CA ILE A 9 -5.19 4.70 9.60
C ILE A 9 -3.84 5.08 9.01
N LEU A 10 -2.75 4.99 9.77
CA LEU A 10 -1.39 5.22 9.27
C LEU A 10 -1.02 4.23 8.16
N LYS A 11 -1.40 2.96 8.31
CA LYS A 11 -1.18 1.95 7.25
C LYS A 11 -1.98 2.25 5.99
N GLY A 12 -3.24 2.67 6.14
CA GLY A 12 -4.08 3.14 5.05
C GLY A 12 -3.51 4.39 4.38
N PHE A 13 -2.96 5.33 5.16
CA PHE A 13 -2.30 6.51 4.63
C PHE A 13 -1.08 6.14 3.77
N ALA A 14 -0.26 5.21 4.23
CA ALA A 14 0.86 4.69 3.45
C ALA A 14 0.40 4.01 2.15
N MET A 15 -0.66 3.19 2.20
CA MET A 15 -1.26 2.60 0.99
C MET A 15 -1.82 3.66 0.03
N GLY A 16 -2.53 4.67 0.54
CA GLY A 16 -3.08 5.74 -0.28
C GLY A 16 -2.00 6.58 -0.93
N THR A 17 -0.88 6.79 -0.24
CA THR A 17 0.28 7.49 -0.82
C THR A 17 0.92 6.68 -1.94
N SER A 18 1.05 5.35 -1.79
CA SER A 18 1.58 4.53 -2.89
C SER A 18 0.70 4.52 -4.12
N ASP A 19 -0.62 4.60 -3.98
CA ASP A 19 -1.53 4.65 -5.13
C ASP A 19 -1.43 5.98 -5.91
N LEU A 20 -0.89 7.04 -5.29
CA LEU A 20 -0.55 8.29 -5.99
C LEU A 20 0.80 8.22 -6.71
N VAL A 21 1.68 7.29 -6.31
CA VAL A 21 3.02 7.15 -6.88
C VAL A 21 2.98 6.21 -8.08
N PRO A 22 3.44 6.65 -9.27
CA PRO A 22 3.49 5.79 -10.44
C PRO A 22 4.45 4.61 -10.22
N GLY A 23 3.99 3.40 -10.51
CA GLY A 23 4.79 2.18 -10.41
C GLY A 23 4.85 1.53 -9.02
N VAL A 24 4.13 2.06 -8.02
CA VAL A 24 3.99 1.43 -6.69
C VAL A 24 2.54 1.01 -6.47
N SER A 25 2.32 -0.22 -6.00
CA SER A 25 0.97 -0.73 -5.70
C SER A 25 0.67 -0.66 -4.20
N GLY A 26 -0.52 -0.16 -3.83
CA GLY A 26 -1.02 -0.24 -2.46
C GLY A 26 -1.03 -1.65 -1.88
N GLY A 27 -1.27 -2.68 -2.70
CA GLY A 27 -1.21 -4.09 -2.27
C GLY A 27 0.18 -4.52 -1.81
N THR A 28 1.23 -4.03 -2.46
CA THR A 28 2.63 -4.28 -2.06
C THR A 28 2.95 -3.58 -0.73
N ILE A 29 2.48 -2.34 -0.54
CA ILE A 29 2.62 -1.66 0.75
C ILE A 29 1.86 -2.38 1.86
N ALA A 30 0.66 -2.90 1.59
CA ALA A 30 -0.07 -3.73 2.55
C ALA A 30 0.72 -4.99 2.95
N LEU A 31 1.45 -5.59 2.01
CA LEU A 31 2.31 -6.76 2.26
C LEU A 31 3.50 -6.38 3.14
N LEU A 32 4.20 -5.29 2.79
CA LEU A 32 5.33 -4.78 3.57
C LEU A 32 4.92 -4.39 5.00
N LEU A 33 3.72 -3.85 5.17
CA LEU A 33 3.15 -3.50 6.49
C LEU A 33 2.56 -4.69 7.26
N GLY A 34 2.66 -5.90 6.70
CA GLY A 34 2.19 -7.15 7.29
C GLY A 34 0.68 -7.27 7.42
N ILE A 35 -0.09 -6.43 6.71
CA ILE A 35 -1.56 -6.41 6.78
C ILE A 35 -2.24 -7.03 5.56
N TYR A 36 -1.48 -7.41 4.53
CA TYR A 36 -2.03 -7.93 3.27
C TYR A 36 -3.05 -9.06 3.45
N ASN A 37 -2.69 -10.09 4.23
CA ASN A 37 -3.60 -11.23 4.47
C ASN A 37 -4.90 -10.81 5.16
N GLN A 38 -4.83 -9.88 6.11
CA GLN A 38 -6.01 -9.34 6.78
C GLN A 38 -6.83 -8.46 5.84
N PHE A 39 -6.17 -7.62 5.04
CA PHE A 39 -6.80 -6.75 4.06
C PHE A 39 -7.59 -7.54 3.00
N ILE A 40 -6.96 -8.52 2.35
CA ILE A 40 -7.63 -9.39 1.38
C ILE A 40 -8.75 -10.21 2.03
N SER A 41 -8.52 -10.74 3.24
CA SER A 41 -9.54 -11.48 3.98
C SER A 41 -10.75 -10.60 4.33
N SER A 42 -10.55 -9.35 4.73
CA SER A 42 -11.62 -8.41 5.00
C SER A 42 -12.34 -7.97 3.72
N ILE A 43 -11.64 -7.76 2.60
CA ILE A 43 -12.30 -7.50 1.30
C ILE A 43 -13.23 -8.66 0.92
N SER A 44 -12.73 -9.90 1.00
CA SER A 44 -13.55 -11.10 0.74
C SER A 44 -14.73 -11.22 1.73
N GLY A 45 -14.50 -10.83 2.98
CA GLY A 45 -15.51 -10.87 4.04
C GLY A 45 -16.67 -9.87 3.86
N ILE A 46 -16.49 -8.79 3.09
CA ILE A 46 -17.56 -7.84 2.72
C ILE A 46 -18.63 -8.52 1.86
N PHE A 47 -18.23 -9.43 0.97
CA PHE A 47 -19.16 -10.18 0.12
C PHE A 47 -19.75 -11.43 0.80
N SER A 48 -19.42 -11.66 2.08
CA SER A 48 -19.81 -12.84 2.85
C SER A 48 -20.68 -12.49 4.06
N ARG A 49 -21.18 -13.50 4.79
CA ARG A 49 -21.88 -13.32 6.09
C ARG A 49 -21.05 -12.63 7.20
N ARG A 50 -19.78 -12.30 6.93
CA ARG A 50 -18.83 -11.63 7.85
C ARG A 50 -18.64 -10.16 7.49
N PHE A 51 -19.71 -9.49 7.03
CA PHE A 51 -19.68 -8.09 6.64
C PHE A 51 -19.20 -7.17 7.77
N TRP A 52 -19.83 -7.23 8.95
CA TRP A 52 -19.54 -6.31 10.06
C TRP A 52 -18.08 -6.33 10.53
N PRO A 53 -17.47 -7.49 10.89
CA PRO A 53 -16.06 -7.51 11.32
C PRO A 53 -15.10 -7.02 10.23
N SER A 54 -15.40 -7.37 8.98
CA SER A 54 -14.59 -6.99 7.82
C SER A 54 -14.63 -5.49 7.57
N PHE A 55 -15.82 -4.91 7.68
CA PHE A 55 -16.05 -3.48 7.50
C PHE A 55 -15.35 -2.67 8.60
N THR A 56 -15.41 -3.11 9.87
CA THR A 56 -14.73 -2.45 10.98
C THR A 56 -13.21 -2.41 10.81
N PHE A 57 -12.60 -3.42 10.19
CA PHE A 57 -11.17 -3.40 9.88
C PHE A 57 -10.84 -2.49 8.68
N LEU A 58 -11.71 -2.45 7.66
CA LEU A 58 -11.47 -1.69 6.44
C LEU A 58 -11.67 -0.18 6.60
N ILE A 59 -12.65 0.26 7.41
CA ILE A 59 -12.94 1.67 7.66
C ILE A 59 -11.68 2.50 7.97
N PRO A 60 -10.85 2.17 8.97
CA PRO A 60 -9.69 2.99 9.30
C PRO A 60 -8.66 3.01 8.16
N ILE A 61 -8.51 1.92 7.40
CA ILE A 61 -7.62 1.86 6.22
C ILE A 61 -8.13 2.80 5.14
N ILE A 62 -9.43 2.74 4.81
CA ILE A 62 -10.06 3.60 3.82
C ILE A 62 -9.95 5.07 4.22
N ILE A 63 -10.21 5.40 5.49
CA ILE A 63 -10.03 6.77 6.02
C ILE A 63 -8.58 7.23 5.81
N GLY A 64 -7.60 6.38 6.15
CA GLY A 64 -6.18 6.69 5.91
C GLY A 64 -5.87 6.94 4.44
N MET A 65 -6.38 6.08 3.54
CA MET A 65 -6.17 6.21 2.10
C MET A 65 -6.78 7.52 1.56
N LEU A 66 -8.00 7.85 1.96
CA LEU A 66 -8.67 9.09 1.55
C LEU A 66 -7.97 10.33 2.09
N LEU A 67 -7.47 10.29 3.33
CA LEU A 67 -6.66 11.37 3.90
C LEU A 67 -5.36 11.56 3.11
N ALA A 68 -4.67 10.48 2.74
CA ALA A 68 -3.47 10.56 1.91
C ALA A 68 -3.79 11.14 0.53
N MET A 69 -4.83 10.63 -0.15
CA MET A 69 -5.26 11.15 -1.44
C MET A 69 -5.65 12.62 -1.36
N GLY A 70 -6.46 13.03 -0.38
CA GLY A 70 -6.88 14.42 -0.23
C GLY A 70 -5.72 15.38 0.10
N SER A 71 -4.78 14.95 0.93
CA SER A 71 -3.67 15.81 1.36
C SER A 71 -2.50 15.86 0.36
N LEU A 72 -2.14 14.73 -0.27
CA LEU A 72 -0.96 14.63 -1.14
C LEU A 72 -1.30 14.71 -2.63
N SER A 73 -2.56 14.52 -3.07
CA SER A 73 -2.87 14.54 -4.52
C SER A 73 -2.45 15.82 -5.22
N ASN A 74 -2.68 16.99 -4.60
CA ASN A 74 -2.26 18.27 -5.18
C ASN A 74 -0.74 18.37 -5.33
N LEU A 75 0.02 17.83 -4.37
CA LEU A 75 1.48 17.80 -4.43
C LEU A 75 1.95 16.90 -5.58
N PHE A 76 1.39 15.70 -5.71
CA PHE A 76 1.73 14.78 -6.80
C PHE A 76 1.31 15.34 -8.15
N ASN A 77 0.13 15.94 -8.27
CA ASN A 77 -0.33 16.60 -9.49
C ASN A 77 0.61 17.74 -9.89
N TYR A 78 1.08 18.54 -8.94
CA TYR A 78 2.08 19.58 -9.20
C TYR A 78 3.41 19.00 -9.68
N LEU A 79 3.95 18.01 -8.96
CA LEU A 79 5.22 17.35 -9.31
C LEU A 79 5.16 16.66 -10.67
N LEU A 80 4.08 15.93 -10.96
CA LEU A 80 3.92 15.19 -12.20
C LEU A 80 3.55 16.09 -13.39
N SER A 81 2.94 17.26 -13.17
CA SER A 81 2.61 18.20 -14.25
C SER A 81 3.79 19.11 -14.60
N GLN A 82 4.48 19.68 -13.61
CA GLN A 82 5.58 20.63 -13.84
C GLN A 82 6.94 19.93 -13.98
N HIS A 83 7.13 18.81 -13.30
CA HIS A 83 8.41 18.10 -13.23
C HIS A 83 8.24 16.60 -13.50
N HIS A 84 7.49 16.24 -14.55
CA HIS A 84 7.19 14.85 -14.91
C HIS A 84 8.43 13.95 -14.97
N ILE A 85 9.42 14.34 -15.80
CA ILE A 85 10.63 13.54 -16.03
C ILE A 85 11.45 13.38 -14.74
N PRO A 86 11.82 14.45 -13.99
CA PRO A 86 12.52 14.31 -12.72
C PRO A 86 11.77 13.44 -11.71
N THR A 87 10.45 13.59 -11.62
CA THR A 87 9.61 12.84 -10.67
C THR A 87 9.58 11.35 -11.00
N MET A 88 9.46 10.99 -12.28
CA MET A 88 9.51 9.59 -12.74
C MET A 88 10.87 8.95 -12.48
N PHE A 89 11.98 9.65 -12.76
CA PHE A 89 13.32 9.15 -12.46
C PHE A 89 13.58 9.01 -10.96
N PHE A 90 13.06 9.92 -10.13
CA PHE A 90 13.15 9.82 -8.67
C PHE A 90 12.48 8.54 -8.14
N PHE A 91 11.22 8.29 -8.53
CA PHE A 91 10.51 7.08 -8.10
C PHE A 91 11.10 5.81 -8.70
N GLY A 92 11.47 5.84 -9.99
CA GLY A 92 12.17 4.72 -10.63
C GLY A 92 13.48 4.36 -9.91
N GLY A 93 14.26 5.37 -9.52
CA GLY A 93 15.49 5.19 -8.74
C GLY A 93 15.23 4.57 -7.36
N LEU A 94 14.18 5.01 -6.65
CA LEU A 94 13.79 4.43 -5.36
C LEU A 94 13.39 2.96 -5.49
N ILE A 95 12.59 2.62 -6.51
CA ILE A 95 12.17 1.22 -6.78
C ILE A 95 13.40 0.35 -7.04
N ILE A 96 14.29 0.79 -7.95
CA ILE A 96 15.53 0.07 -8.27
C ILE A 96 16.41 -0.09 -7.03
N GLY A 97 16.51 0.94 -6.19
CA GLY A 97 17.29 0.89 -4.95
C GLY A 97 16.79 -0.14 -3.94
N ILE A 98 15.50 -0.47 -3.95
CA ILE A 98 14.90 -1.48 -3.04
C ILE A 98 15.08 -2.91 -3.58
N VAL A 99 15.30 -3.11 -4.88
CA VAL A 99 15.44 -4.44 -5.50
C VAL A 99 16.51 -5.34 -4.83
N PRO A 100 17.76 -4.88 -4.59
CA PRO A 100 18.77 -5.71 -3.92
C PRO A 100 18.37 -6.14 -2.51
N TYR A 101 17.67 -5.27 -1.78
CA TYR A 101 17.17 -5.55 -0.44
C TYR A 101 16.06 -6.60 -0.48
N LEU A 102 15.11 -6.47 -1.41
CA LEU A 102 14.06 -7.48 -1.61
C LEU A 102 14.62 -8.85 -1.98
N LEU A 103 15.60 -8.91 -2.89
CA LEU A 103 16.25 -10.17 -3.29
C LEU A 103 16.95 -10.87 -2.12
N LYS A 104 17.53 -10.09 -1.19
CA LYS A 104 18.17 -10.62 0.02
C LYS A 104 17.13 -11.20 1.00
N ILE A 105 15.99 -10.56 1.15
CA ILE A 105 14.92 -11.00 2.06
C ILE A 105 14.14 -12.19 1.51
N SER A 106 13.94 -12.27 0.19
CA SER A 106 13.14 -13.33 -0.41
C SER A 106 13.86 -14.70 -0.45
N ASN A 107 15.08 -14.81 0.08
CA ASN A 107 15.91 -16.04 0.04
C ASN A 107 15.84 -16.70 -1.35
N TYR A 108 16.12 -15.90 -2.39
CA TYR A 108 15.85 -16.25 -3.80
C TYR A 108 16.36 -17.62 -4.25
N LYS A 109 17.33 -18.21 -3.54
CA LYS A 109 17.90 -19.53 -3.81
C LYS A 109 16.99 -20.71 -3.44
N THR A 110 16.03 -20.56 -2.53
CA THR A 110 15.17 -21.66 -2.06
C THR A 110 13.75 -21.63 -2.62
N SER A 111 13.34 -20.53 -3.26
CA SER A 111 11.94 -20.37 -3.71
C SER A 111 11.67 -20.81 -5.15
N PHE A 112 12.71 -21.13 -5.94
CA PHE A 112 12.62 -21.54 -7.35
C PHE A 112 13.20 -22.93 -7.64
N THR A 113 13.45 -23.74 -6.59
CA THR A 113 13.79 -25.16 -6.74
C THR A 113 12.53 -26.00 -6.54
N THR A 114 11.74 -26.14 -7.59
CA THR A 114 10.78 -27.24 -7.80
C THR A 114 10.75 -27.56 -9.28
#